data_AF-A0A9X1B9G0-F1
#
_entry.id   AF-A0A9X1B9G0-F1
#
_cell.length_a   1.000
_cell.length_b   1.000
_cell.length_c   1.000
_cell.angle_alpha   90.00
_cell.angle_beta   90.00
_cell.angle_gamma   90.00
#
_symmetry.space_group_name_H-M   'P 1'
#
loop_
_entity.id
_entity.type
_entity.pdbx_description
1 polymer ?
#
loop_
_entity_poly.entity_id
_entity_poly.type
_entity_poly.pdbx_seq_one_letter_code
_entity_poly.pdbx_strand_id
1 'polypeptide(L)'
;MGERHAQQDIWVFVTLCLGFALSFVVSVVPHYNGSYRLEPLLLAAWLLPYGILAVLVYFMRGPVRWRAVAVVILLQVCATWLQRGVFDPQGGALAYGIALLTAIGLLLMVPQLLGRWDEGPLAPLFRRYLRAS
;
A
#
# COMPACT_ATOMS: atom_id res chain seq x y z
N MET A 1 -3.18 30.94 -0.93
CA MET A 1 -3.68 29.68 -0.30
C MET A 1 -4.19 28.67 -1.34
N GLY A 2 -4.72 29.08 -2.49
CA GLY A 2 -5.25 28.16 -3.52
C GLY A 2 -4.25 27.14 -4.11
N GLU A 3 -2.98 27.52 -4.33
CA GLU A 3 -1.99 26.61 -4.94
C GLU A 3 -1.62 25.41 -4.06
N ARG A 4 -1.70 25.55 -2.73
CA ARG A 4 -1.36 24.45 -1.81
C ARG A 4 -2.43 23.35 -1.81
N HIS A 5 -3.70 23.72 -1.91
CA HIS A 5 -4.81 22.78 -2.02
C HIS A 5 -4.76 22.05 -3.37
N ALA A 6 -4.58 22.80 -4.46
CA ALA A 6 -4.45 22.20 -5.80
C ALA A 6 -3.31 21.17 -5.86
N GLN A 7 -2.16 21.46 -5.24
CA GLN A 7 -1.06 20.50 -5.21
C GLN A 7 -1.36 19.29 -4.32
N GLN A 8 -2.06 19.44 -3.20
CA GLN A 8 -2.52 18.30 -2.38
C GLN A 8 -3.50 17.41 -3.16
N ASP A 9 -4.43 18.00 -3.87
CA ASP A 9 -5.44 17.28 -4.66
C ASP A 9 -4.79 16.47 -5.78
N ILE A 10 -3.77 17.03 -6.46
CA ILE A 10 -2.96 16.30 -7.45
C ILE A 10 -2.30 15.07 -6.82
N TRP A 11 -1.73 15.18 -5.62
CA TRP A 11 -1.08 14.05 -4.95
C TRP A 11 -2.05 12.93 -4.58
N VAL A 12 -3.22 13.30 -4.04
CA VAL A 12 -4.30 12.35 -3.74
C VAL A 12 -4.74 11.66 -5.02
N PHE A 13 -5.00 12.42 -6.07
CA PHE A 13 -5.41 11.89 -7.37
C PHE A 13 -4.37 10.92 -7.96
N VAL A 14 -3.09 11.32 -7.99
CA VAL A 14 -1.99 10.47 -8.48
C VAL A 14 -1.90 9.18 -7.67
N THR A 15 -2.04 9.27 -6.35
CA THR A 15 -2.02 8.09 -5.46
C THR A 15 -3.18 7.14 -5.75
N LEU A 16 -4.38 7.67 -5.97
CA LEU A 16 -5.56 6.89 -6.32
C LEU A 16 -5.43 6.25 -7.70
N CYS A 17 -4.96 6.99 -8.71
CA CYS A 17 -4.73 6.46 -10.05
C CYS A 17 -3.70 5.34 -10.05
N LEU A 18 -2.57 5.55 -9.36
CA LEU A 18 -1.52 4.55 -9.23
C LEU A 18 -2.04 3.30 -8.48
N GLY A 19 -2.78 3.53 -7.40
CA GLY A 19 -3.38 2.45 -6.63
C GLY A 19 -4.37 1.64 -7.43
N PHE A 20 -5.23 2.30 -8.19
CA PHE A 20 -6.17 1.63 -9.08
C PHE A 20 -5.44 0.79 -10.15
N ALA A 21 -4.42 1.35 -10.80
CA ALA A 21 -3.64 0.62 -11.81
C ALA A 21 -2.96 -0.62 -11.23
N LEU A 22 -2.34 -0.50 -10.06
CA LEU A 22 -1.67 -1.61 -9.39
C LEU A 22 -2.65 -2.67 -8.89
N SER A 23 -3.77 -2.26 -8.28
CA SER A 23 -4.83 -3.17 -7.85
C SER A 23 -5.47 -3.90 -9.02
N PHE A 24 -5.63 -3.23 -10.16
CA PHE A 24 -6.10 -3.85 -11.39
C PHE A 24 -5.16 -4.97 -11.86
N VAL A 25 -3.85 -4.72 -11.91
CA VAL A 25 -2.86 -5.75 -12.30
C VAL A 25 -2.86 -6.95 -11.36
N VAL A 26 -3.06 -6.72 -10.06
CA VAL A 26 -3.14 -7.82 -9.08
C VAL A 26 -4.44 -8.62 -9.23
N SER A 27 -5.55 -7.93 -9.48
CA SER A 27 -6.91 -8.50 -9.51
C SER A 27 -7.27 -9.18 -10.82
N VAL A 28 -6.49 -8.93 -11.87
CA VAL A 28 -6.54 -9.70 -13.11
C VAL A 28 -5.79 -11.01 -12.87
N VAL A 29 -6.55 -12.11 -12.80
CA VAL A 29 -6.02 -13.45 -12.53
C VAL A 29 -6.08 -14.29 -13.82
N PRO A 30 -4.95 -14.89 -14.26
CA PRO A 30 -4.95 -15.81 -15.39
C PRO A 30 -5.68 -17.10 -15.02
N HIS A 31 -6.63 -17.53 -15.84
CA HIS A 31 -7.31 -18.82 -15.70
C HIS A 31 -6.63 -19.91 -16.52
N TYR A 32 -6.86 -21.18 -16.15
CA TYR A 32 -6.31 -22.36 -16.81
C TYR A 32 -6.64 -22.45 -18.31
N ASN A 33 -7.71 -21.76 -18.74
CA ASN A 33 -8.15 -21.68 -20.14
C ASN A 33 -7.55 -20.49 -20.91
N GLY A 34 -6.55 -19.80 -20.36
CA GLY A 34 -5.91 -18.63 -20.97
C GLY A 34 -6.77 -17.36 -20.98
N SER A 35 -7.94 -17.38 -20.34
CA SER A 35 -8.77 -16.18 -20.20
C SER A 35 -8.37 -15.36 -18.97
N TYR A 36 -8.46 -14.04 -19.11
CA TYR A 36 -8.28 -13.11 -18.00
C TYR A 36 -9.66 -12.74 -17.46
N ARG A 37 -9.90 -13.01 -16.17
CA ARG A 37 -11.07 -12.51 -15.48
C ARG A 37 -10.64 -11.52 -14.41
N LEU A 38 -11.34 -10.39 -14.37
CA LEU A 38 -11.25 -9.45 -13.28
C LEU A 38 -12.14 -9.95 -12.16
N GLU A 39 -11.57 -10.14 -10.97
CA GLU A 39 -12.35 -10.37 -9.75
C GLU A 39 -12.66 -9.03 -9.08
N PRO A 40 -13.92 -8.55 -9.10
CA PRO A 40 -14.25 -7.22 -8.58
C PRO A 40 -14.04 -7.12 -7.07
N LEU A 41 -14.27 -8.20 -6.34
CA LEU A 41 -14.04 -8.27 -4.89
C LEU A 41 -12.55 -8.17 -4.57
N LEU A 42 -11.70 -8.86 -5.34
CA LEU A 42 -10.24 -8.79 -5.18
C LEU A 42 -9.75 -7.36 -5.49
N LEU A 43 -10.30 -6.74 -6.53
CA LEU A 43 -10.03 -5.33 -6.87
C LEU A 43 -10.40 -4.40 -5.73
N ALA A 44 -11.58 -4.55 -5.15
CA ALA A 44 -12.02 -3.77 -4.00
C ALA A 44 -11.11 -3.96 -2.78
N ALA A 45 -10.71 -5.21 -2.50
CA ALA A 45 -9.81 -5.51 -1.39
C ALA A 45 -8.44 -4.84 -1.56
N TRP A 46 -7.89 -4.89 -2.78
CA TRP A 46 -6.60 -4.26 -3.09
C TRP A 46 -6.68 -2.74 -3.26
N LEU A 47 -7.86 -2.16 -3.46
CA LEU A 47 -8.05 -0.70 -3.43
C LEU A 47 -7.99 -0.12 -2.02
N LEU A 48 -8.33 -0.91 -1.00
CA LEU A 48 -8.41 -0.45 0.39
C LEU A 48 -7.10 0.17 0.92
N PRO A 49 -5.91 -0.45 0.75
CA PRO A 49 -4.65 0.15 1.20
C PRO A 49 -4.35 1.48 0.51
N TYR A 50 -4.72 1.64 -0.76
CA TYR A 50 -4.52 2.88 -1.49
C TYR A 50 -5.50 3.97 -1.10
N GLY A 51 -6.75 3.62 -0.76
CA GLY A 51 -7.68 4.56 -0.16
C GLY A 51 -7.14 5.12 1.16
N ILE A 52 -6.62 4.25 2.03
CA ILE A 52 -5.97 4.65 3.29
C ILE A 52 -4.75 5.53 2.99
N LEU A 53 -3.88 5.12 2.05
CA LEU A 53 -2.71 5.90 1.66
C LEU A 53 -3.09 7.27 1.11
N ALA A 54 -4.11 7.37 0.25
CA ALA A 54 -4.55 8.62 -0.33
C ALA A 54 -5.01 9.61 0.75
N VAL A 55 -5.74 9.12 1.75
CA VAL A 55 -6.10 9.91 2.94
C VAL A 55 -4.85 10.34 3.71
N LEU A 56 -3.88 9.46 3.93
CA LEU A 56 -2.64 9.79 4.64
C LEU A 56 -1.79 10.83 3.88
N VAL A 57 -1.65 10.67 2.56
CA VAL A 57 -0.87 11.57 1.69
C VAL A 57 -1.45 12.99 1.70
N TYR A 58 -2.78 13.12 1.82
CA TYR A 58 -3.44 14.42 1.98
C TYR A 58 -2.91 15.20 3.19
N PHE A 59 -2.70 14.52 4.33
CA PHE A 59 -2.19 15.12 5.56
C PHE A 59 -0.66 15.25 5.60
N MET A 60 0.08 14.42 4.86
CA MET A 60 1.53 14.47 4.78
C MET A 60 2.02 15.70 4.00
N ARG A 61 3.26 16.14 4.23
CA ARG A 61 3.89 17.27 3.52
C ARG A 61 5.33 16.95 3.14
N GLY A 62 5.80 17.56 2.05
CA GLY A 62 7.19 17.48 1.62
C GLY A 62 7.65 16.06 1.23
N PRO A 63 8.94 15.72 1.42
CA PRO A 63 9.55 14.47 0.93
C PRO A 63 9.01 13.21 1.62
N VAL A 64 8.29 13.38 2.73
CA VAL A 64 7.65 12.29 3.48
C VAL A 64 6.58 11.57 2.65
N ARG A 65 5.88 12.31 1.76
CA ARG A 65 4.86 11.75 0.85
C ARG A 65 5.43 10.66 -0.04
N TRP A 66 6.59 10.93 -0.65
CA TRP A 66 7.26 9.98 -1.54
C TRP A 66 7.69 8.72 -0.83
N ARG A 67 8.18 8.85 0.42
CA ARG A 67 8.54 7.68 1.24
C ARG A 67 7.32 6.82 1.54
N ALA A 68 6.20 7.44 1.91
CA ALA A 68 4.96 6.72 2.16
C ALA A 68 4.47 5.97 0.92
N VAL A 69 4.41 6.64 -0.24
CA VAL A 69 4.03 6.00 -1.50
C VAL A 69 4.98 4.86 -1.85
N ALA A 70 6.29 5.05 -1.74
CA ALA A 70 7.28 4.01 -2.04
C ALA A 70 7.16 2.79 -1.10
N VAL A 71 6.94 3.00 0.21
CA VAL A 71 6.76 1.93 1.18
C VAL A 71 5.51 1.11 0.86
N VAL A 72 4.40 1.76 0.49
CA VAL A 72 3.17 1.04 0.13
C VAL A 72 3.34 0.23 -1.15
N ILE A 73 3.97 0.81 -2.18
CA ILE A 73 4.29 0.10 -3.43
C ILE A 73 5.15 -1.12 -3.11
N LEU A 74 6.18 -0.97 -2.28
CA LEU A 74 7.05 -2.07 -1.87
C LEU A 74 6.27 -3.17 -1.13
N LEU A 75 5.44 -2.79 -0.16
CA LEU A 75 4.59 -3.72 0.58
C LEU A 75 3.66 -4.47 -0.37
N GLN A 76 3.06 -3.79 -1.34
CA GLN A 76 2.20 -4.42 -2.34
C GLN A 76 2.95 -5.39 -3.25
N VAL A 77 4.14 -5.01 -3.73
CA VAL A 77 4.98 -5.90 -4.54
C VAL A 77 5.36 -7.14 -3.74
N CYS A 78 5.80 -6.98 -2.49
CA CYS A 78 6.12 -8.09 -1.60
C CYS A 78 4.90 -8.98 -1.34
N ALA A 79 3.75 -8.38 -1.06
CA ALA A 79 2.50 -9.08 -0.80
C ALA A 79 2.02 -9.87 -2.02
N THR A 80 2.09 -9.28 -3.21
CA THR A 80 1.75 -9.94 -4.49
C THR A 80 2.75 -11.05 -4.83
N TRP A 81 4.04 -10.81 -4.58
CA TRP A 81 5.09 -11.80 -4.81
C TRP A 81 4.95 -13.01 -3.87
N LEU A 82 4.65 -12.77 -2.59
CA LEU A 82 4.32 -13.83 -1.65
C LEU A 82 3.05 -14.59 -2.09
N GLN A 83 1.99 -13.86 -2.44
CA GLN A 83 0.73 -14.45 -2.90
C GLN A 83 0.90 -15.33 -4.13
N ARG A 84 1.73 -14.95 -5.10
CA ARG A 84 1.88 -15.68 -6.37
C ARG A 84 3.05 -16.67 -6.41
N GLY A 85 4.09 -16.43 -5.61
CA GLY A 85 5.32 -17.22 -5.61
C GLY A 85 5.40 -18.26 -4.49
N VAL A 86 4.73 -18.02 -3.36
CA VAL A 86 4.78 -18.90 -2.18
C VAL A 86 3.44 -19.57 -1.92
N PHE A 87 2.34 -18.84 -2.11
CA PHE A 87 0.99 -19.36 -1.93
C PHE A 87 0.37 -19.76 -3.28
N ASP A 88 -0.43 -20.83 -3.28
CA ASP A 88 -1.11 -21.31 -4.49
C ASP A 88 -2.08 -20.24 -5.02
N PRO A 89 -1.96 -19.79 -6.29
CA PRO A 89 -2.81 -18.74 -6.86
C PRO A 89 -4.33 -19.05 -6.86
N GLN A 90 -4.73 -20.29 -6.54
CA GLN A 90 -6.14 -20.72 -6.56
C GLN A 90 -6.87 -20.49 -5.22
N GLY A 91 -6.14 -20.22 -4.12
CA GLY A 91 -6.71 -20.03 -2.79
C GLY A 91 -7.22 -18.61 -2.56
N GLY A 92 -8.42 -18.29 -3.07
CA GLY A 92 -9.01 -16.93 -2.99
C GLY A 92 -8.95 -16.28 -1.60
N ALA A 93 -9.19 -17.03 -0.51
CA ALA A 93 -9.16 -16.52 0.86
C ALA A 93 -7.80 -15.93 1.29
N LEU A 94 -6.68 -16.50 0.82
CA LEU A 94 -5.34 -16.01 1.14
C LEU A 94 -5.05 -14.67 0.45
N ALA A 95 -5.58 -14.48 -0.77
CA ALA A 95 -5.46 -13.22 -1.51
C ALA A 95 -6.13 -12.05 -0.75
N TYR A 96 -7.35 -12.29 -0.25
CA TYR A 96 -8.07 -11.30 0.58
C TYR A 96 -7.36 -11.05 1.91
N GLY A 97 -6.84 -12.10 2.55
CA GLY A 97 -6.09 -12.00 3.81
C GLY A 97 -4.81 -11.16 3.65
N ILE A 98 -4.07 -11.33 2.56
CA ILE A 98 -2.86 -10.56 2.27
C ILE A 98 -3.18 -9.07 2.02
N ALA A 99 -4.26 -8.77 1.28
CA ALA A 99 -4.71 -7.40 1.08
C ALA A 99 -5.10 -6.74 2.42
N LEU A 100 -5.82 -7.48 3.28
CA LEU A 100 -6.21 -7.02 4.62
C LEU A 100 -4.99 -6.79 5.52
N LEU A 101 -4.03 -7.72 5.53
CA LEU A 101 -2.78 -7.59 6.28
C LEU A 101 -1.96 -6.40 5.79
N THR A 102 -1.99 -6.11 4.49
CA THR A 102 -1.33 -4.92 3.92
C THR A 102 -1.99 -3.64 4.41
N ALA A 103 -3.33 -3.59 4.44
CA ALA A 103 -4.08 -2.44 4.97
C ALA A 103 -3.83 -2.23 6.48
N ILE A 104 -3.85 -3.30 7.28
CA ILE A 104 -3.56 -3.24 8.71
C ILE A 104 -2.10 -2.82 8.94
N GLY A 105 -1.16 -3.44 8.22
CA GLY A 105 0.25 -3.10 8.27
C GLY A 105 0.48 -1.62 7.96
N LEU A 106 -0.21 -1.10 6.93
CA LEU A 106 -0.16 0.32 6.58
C LEU A 106 -0.65 1.22 7.73
N LEU A 107 -1.77 0.87 8.36
CA LEU A 107 -2.31 1.60 9.52
C LEU A 107 -1.34 1.58 10.71
N LEU A 108 -0.70 0.45 10.97
CA LEU A 108 0.30 0.32 12.03
C LEU A 108 1.58 1.11 11.72
N MET A 109 1.92 1.27 10.45
CA MET A 109 3.07 2.05 9.97
C MET A 109 2.83 3.57 9.95
N VAL A 110 1.60 4.04 10.20
CA VAL A 110 1.25 5.48 10.14
C VAL A 110 2.23 6.37 10.91
N PRO A 111 2.65 6.06 12.16
CA PRO A 111 3.61 6.89 12.88
C PRO A 111 4.95 7.02 12.13
N GLN A 112 5.48 5.91 11.61
CA GLN A 112 6.73 5.91 10.84
C GLN A 112 6.58 6.65 9.51
N LEU A 113 5.43 6.49 8.85
CA LEU A 113 5.11 7.22 7.63
C LEU A 113 5.01 8.73 7.87
N LEU A 114 4.65 9.17 9.07
CA LEU A 114 4.66 10.57 9.47
C LEU A 114 6.03 11.05 9.96
N GLY A 115 7.07 10.21 9.89
CA GLY A 115 8.43 10.51 10.34
C GLY A 115 8.63 10.41 11.85
N ARG A 116 7.66 9.87 12.59
CA ARG A 116 7.76 9.63 14.04
C ARG A 116 8.41 8.28 14.30
N TRP A 117 9.70 8.20 14.07
CA TRP A 117 10.48 6.97 14.18
C TRP A 117 10.55 6.41 15.61
N ASP A 118 10.27 7.24 16.61
CA ASP A 118 10.20 6.85 18.02
C ASP A 118 8.86 6.25 18.44
N GLU A 119 7.85 6.31 17.57
CA GLU A 119 6.49 5.82 17.79
C GLU A 119 6.18 4.62 16.87
N GLY A 120 5.34 3.69 17.35
CA GLY A 120 4.82 2.57 16.57
C GLY A 120 5.71 1.31 16.52
N PRO A 121 5.33 0.31 15.70
CA PRO A 121 5.88 -1.06 15.78
C PRO A 121 7.36 -1.18 15.40
N LEU A 122 7.90 -0.27 14.57
CA LEU A 122 9.32 -0.29 14.20
C LEU A 122 10.21 0.54 15.12
N ALA A 123 9.65 1.26 16.10
CA ALA A 123 10.42 2.08 17.03
C ALA A 123 11.58 1.33 17.73
N PRO A 124 11.44 0.04 18.15
CA PRO A 124 12.54 -0.70 18.76
C PRO A 124 13.72 -0.92 17.81
N LEU A 125 13.46 -1.10 16.51
CA LEU A 125 14.50 -1.34 15.49
C LEU A 125 15.28 -0.06 15.19
N PHE A 126 14.58 1.07 15.04
CA PHE A 126 15.21 2.37 14.79
C PHE A 126 15.99 2.86 16.00
N ARG A 127 15.49 2.66 17.23
CA ARG A 127 16.25 2.99 18.46
C ARG A 127 17.56 2.20 18.59
N ARG A 128 17.59 0.94 18.13
CA ARG A 128 18.83 0.14 18.13
C ARG A 128 19.86 0.70 17.14
N TYR A 129 19.43 1.06 15.93
CA TYR A 129 20.32 1.63 14.92
C TYR A 129 20.81 3.04 15.29
N LEU A 130 19.92 3.90 15.80
CA LEU A 130 20.26 5.27 16.21
C LEU A 130 21.16 5.34 17.45
N ARG A 131 21.14 4.33 18.33
CA ARG A 131 22.10 4.22 19.44
C ARG A 131 23.45 3.63 19.04
N ALA A 132 23.52 2.99 17.87
CA ALA A 132 24.74 2.39 17.33
C ALA A 132 25.51 3.34 16.39
N SER A 133 24.99 4.56 16.19
CA SER A 133 25.58 5.66 15.42
C SER A 133 26.11 6.72 16.39
#